data_AF-A0A953PQR7-F1
#
_entry.id   AF-A0A953PQR7-F1
#
_cell.length_a   1.000
_cell.length_b   1.000
_cell.length_c   1.000
_cell.angle_alpha   90.00
_cell.angle_beta   90.00
_cell.angle_gamma   90.00
#
_symmetry.space_group_name_H-M   'P 1'
#
loop_
_entity.id
_entity.type
_entity.pdbx_description
1 polymer ?
#
loop_
_entity_poly.entity_id
_entity_poly.type
_entity_poly.pdbx_seq_one_letter_code
_entity_poly.pdbx_strand_id
1 'polypeptide(L)'
;MSTRSRHAVDPPILLVEDKDSLRAMLRHALEAQGHAVIEARDQAEAEAALRADRPSLVLSDLRLPVGDGFGVLRAAKELDAELPVIVMTAFG
;
A
#
# COMPACT_ATOMS: atom_id res chain seq x y z
N MET A 1 20.94 7.64 -23.90
CA MET A 1 21.08 6.16 -23.87
C MET A 1 20.85 5.73 -22.43
N SER A 2 19.60 5.55 -22.00
CA SER A 2 18.83 4.28 -22.08
C SER A 2 19.66 3.07 -21.68
N THR A 3 19.66 2.78 -20.38
CA THR A 3 19.87 1.44 -19.87
C THR A 3 18.64 1.09 -19.06
N ARG A 4 17.59 0.60 -19.73
CA ARG A 4 16.49 -0.11 -19.05
C ARG A 4 17.10 -1.40 -18.53
N SER A 5 17.50 -1.39 -17.26
CA SER A 5 17.80 -2.63 -16.53
C SER A 5 16.54 -3.49 -16.55
N ARG A 6 16.69 -4.75 -16.93
CA ARG A 6 15.62 -5.75 -16.94
C ARG A 6 14.89 -5.67 -15.60
N HIS A 7 13.64 -5.21 -15.59
CA HIS A 7 12.86 -5.18 -14.35
C HIS A 7 12.59 -6.63 -13.97
N ALA A 8 13.22 -7.10 -12.89
CA ALA A 8 12.48 -7.96 -11.98
C ALA A 8 11.19 -7.19 -11.67
N VAL A 9 10.02 -7.81 -11.77
CA VAL A 9 8.74 -7.13 -11.52
C VAL A 9 8.88 -6.46 -10.15
N ASP A 10 8.87 -5.11 -10.13
CA ASP A 10 9.06 -4.38 -8.88
C ASP A 10 7.98 -4.86 -7.90
N PRO A 11 8.34 -5.16 -6.63
CA PRO A 11 7.35 -5.60 -5.66
C PRO A 11 6.19 -4.59 -5.58
N PRO A 12 4.95 -5.05 -5.43
CA PRO A 12 3.77 -4.20 -5.58
C PRO A 12 3.70 -3.13 -4.48
N ILE A 13 2.88 -2.11 -4.73
CA ILE A 13 2.43 -1.17 -3.69
C ILE A 13 1.22 -1.77 -3.00
N LEU A 14 1.24 -1.85 -1.67
CA LEU A 14 0.07 -2.18 -0.87
C LEU A 14 -0.76 -0.92 -0.61
N LEU A 15 -1.96 -0.87 -1.16
CA LEU A 15 -2.93 0.21 -0.96
C LEU A 15 -3.97 -0.21 0.08
N VAL A 16 -4.06 0.52 1.19
CA VAL A 16 -5.02 0.28 2.29
C VAL A 16 -6.02 1.43 2.38
N GLU A 17 -7.29 1.15 2.07
CA GLU A 17 -8.38 2.13 2.01
C GLU A 17 -9.73 1.41 2.15
N ASP A 18 -10.66 1.91 2.98
CA ASP A 18 -11.94 1.22 3.22
C ASP A 18 -12.99 1.53 2.15
N LYS A 19 -12.93 2.72 1.53
CA LYS A 19 -13.92 3.15 0.54
C LYS A 19 -13.58 2.63 -0.84
N ASP A 20 -14.38 1.70 -1.32
CA ASP A 20 -14.22 1.04 -2.63
C ASP A 20 -14.01 2.02 -3.79
N SER A 21 -14.73 3.15 -3.83
CA SER A 21 -14.58 4.15 -4.88
C SER A 21 -13.22 4.86 -4.86
N LEU A 22 -12.76 5.26 -3.67
CA LEU A 22 -11.47 5.93 -3.49
C LEU A 22 -10.33 4.96 -3.74
N ARG A 23 -10.43 3.73 -3.23
CA ARG A 23 -9.43 2.67 -3.46
C ARG A 23 -9.29 2.35 -4.94
N ALA A 24 -10.40 2.19 -5.67
CA ALA A 24 -10.38 1.96 -7.11
C ALA A 24 -9.75 3.13 -7.88
N MET A 25 -10.08 4.37 -7.52
CA MET A 25 -9.48 5.56 -8.13
C MET A 25 -7.96 5.61 -7.91
N LEU A 26 -7.50 5.37 -6.69
CA LEU A 26 -6.07 5.38 -6.35
C LEU A 26 -5.31 4.23 -7.02
N ARG A 27 -5.88 3.01 -7.02
CA ARG A 27 -5.31 1.88 -7.75
C ARG A 27 -5.11 2.22 -9.22
N HIS A 28 -6.15 2.73 -9.89
CA HIS A 28 -6.06 3.10 -11.30
C HIS A 28 -5.01 4.18 -11.56
N ALA A 29 -4.88 5.16 -10.67
CA ALA A 29 -3.86 6.20 -10.79
C ALA A 29 -2.43 5.62 -10.67
N LEU A 30 -2.19 4.72 -9.71
CA LEU A 30 -0.90 4.06 -9.51
C LEU A 30 -0.54 3.12 -10.67
N GLU A 31 -1.50 2.30 -11.13
CA GLU A 31 -1.34 1.42 -12.28
C GLU A 31 -1.04 2.19 -13.56
N ALA A 32 -1.68 3.36 -13.76
CA ALA A 32 -1.41 4.23 -14.91
C ALA A 32 0.02 4.79 -14.91
N GLN A 33 0.70 4.84 -13.76
CA GLN A 33 2.13 5.16 -13.65
C GLN A 33 3.05 3.94 -13.80
N GLY A 34 2.49 2.74 -14.02
CA GLY A 34 3.24 1.50 -14.23
C GLY A 34 3.52 0.69 -12.96
N HIS A 35 2.91 1.04 -11.83
CA HIS A 35 3.07 0.27 -10.59
C HIS A 35 2.11 -0.92 -10.53
N ALA A 36 2.59 -2.06 -10.03
CA ALA A 36 1.71 -3.13 -9.57
C ALA A 36 1.10 -2.74 -8.21
N VAL A 37 -0.19 -3.04 -8.01
CA VAL A 37 -0.92 -2.69 -6.79
C VAL A 37 -1.62 -3.91 -6.23
N ILE A 38 -1.52 -4.09 -4.93
CA ILE A 38 -2.35 -5.01 -4.15
C ILE A 38 -3.21 -4.18 -3.20
N GLU A 39 -4.48 -4.56 -3.05
CA GLU A 39 -5.48 -3.81 -2.28
C GLU A 39 -5.78 -4.49 -0.95
N ALA A 40 -5.98 -3.69 0.09
CA ALA A 40 -6.54 -4.12 1.37
C ALA A 40 -7.60 -3.12 1.83
N ARG A 41 -8.67 -3.62 2.46
CA ARG A 41 -9.79 -2.82 2.96
C ARG A 41 -9.63 -2.41 4.42
N ASP A 42 -8.83 -3.15 5.16
CA ASP A 42 -8.60 -2.97 6.59
C ASP A 42 -7.21 -3.46 7.02
N GLN A 43 -6.93 -3.35 8.33
CA GLN A 43 -5.65 -3.78 8.90
C GLN A 43 -5.40 -5.29 8.73
N ALA A 44 -6.42 -6.14 8.84
CA ALA A 44 -6.23 -7.59 8.80
C ALA A 44 -5.86 -8.05 7.38
N GLU A 45 -6.51 -7.51 6.36
CA GLU A 45 -6.14 -7.74 4.97
C GLU A 45 -4.75 -7.19 4.66
N ALA A 46 -4.41 -6.00 5.17
CA ALA A 46 -3.09 -5.40 4.99
C ALA A 46 -1.99 -6.26 5.60
N GLU A 47 -2.20 -6.77 6.81
CA GLU A 47 -1.28 -7.68 7.50
C GLU A 47 -1.09 -9.02 6.77
N ALA A 48 -2.14 -9.56 6.15
CA ALA A 48 -2.03 -10.75 5.33
C ALA A 48 -1.18 -10.48 4.07
N ALA A 49 -1.46 -9.37 3.38
CA ALA A 49 -0.75 -8.96 2.17
C ALA A 49 0.73 -8.63 2.44
N LEU A 50 1.05 -7.96 3.55
CA LEU A 50 2.42 -7.66 3.97
C LEU A 50 3.27 -8.94 4.05
N ARG A 51 2.72 -10.02 4.62
CA ARG A 51 3.43 -11.29 4.80
C ARG A 51 3.52 -12.11 3.51
N ALA A 52 2.46 -12.09 2.70
CA ALA A 52 2.37 -12.89 1.47
C ALA A 52 3.13 -12.27 0.29
N ASP A 53 2.95 -10.97 0.07
CA ASP A 53 3.31 -10.31 -1.19
C ASP A 53 4.57 -9.46 -1.08
N ARG A 54 5.05 -9.18 0.15
CA ARG A 54 6.25 -8.39 0.44
C ARG A 54 6.33 -7.09 -0.39
N PRO A 55 5.37 -6.17 -0.19
CA PRO A 55 5.29 -4.96 -0.98
C PRO A 55 6.53 -4.07 -0.82
N SER A 56 6.80 -3.25 -1.82
CA SER A 56 7.91 -2.26 -1.79
C SER A 56 7.53 -0.97 -1.06
N LEU A 57 6.24 -0.73 -0.88
CA LEU A 57 5.66 0.47 -0.28
C LEU A 57 4.26 0.15 0.26
N VAL A 58 3.92 0.73 1.41
CA VAL A 58 2.54 0.78 1.90
C VAL A 58 1.99 2.20 1.74
N LEU A 59 0.82 2.32 1.12
CA LEU A 59 0.02 3.54 1.04
C LEU A 59 -1.28 3.30 1.81
N SER A 60 -1.43 3.91 2.99
CA SER A 60 -2.58 3.67 3.88
C SER A 60 -3.35 4.96 4.15
N ASP A 61 -4.68 4.92 4.12
CA ASP A 61 -5.49 5.95 4.76
C ASP A 61 -5.30 5.90 6.29
N LEU A 62 -5.28 7.07 6.93
CA LEU A 62 -5.24 7.21 8.38
C LEU A 62 -6.61 6.91 9.01
N ARG A 63 -7.71 7.21 8.29
CA ARG A 63 -9.08 7.07 8.81
C ARG A 63 -9.74 5.78 8.37
N LEU A 64 -9.17 4.65 8.78
CA LEU A 64 -9.87 3.37 8.65
C LEU A 64 -11.04 3.30 9.66
N PRO A 65 -12.21 2.75 9.27
CA PRO A 65 -13.40 2.68 10.12
C PRO A 65 -13.25 1.68 11.28
N VAL A 66 -12.33 0.72 11.16
CA VAL A 66 -11.98 -0.27 12.17
C VAL A 66 -10.45 -0.37 12.24
N GLY A 67 -9.89 0.00 13.39
CA GLY A 67 -8.44 0.14 13.59
C GLY A 67 -7.95 1.58 13.44
N ASP A 68 -6.68 1.83 13.79
CA ASP A 68 -6.00 3.08 13.46
C ASP A 68 -5.07 2.84 12.26
N GLY A 69 -4.89 3.83 11.37
CA GLY A 69 -3.86 3.72 10.31
C GLY A 69 -2.44 3.48 10.87
N PHE A 70 -2.25 3.64 12.18
CA PHE A 70 -1.02 3.30 12.88
C PHE A 70 -0.82 1.79 13.10
N GLY A 71 -1.88 0.98 13.10
CA GLY A 71 -1.80 -0.47 13.22
C GLY A 71 -1.13 -1.08 12.00
N VAL A 72 -1.52 -0.61 10.80
CA VAL A 72 -0.85 -0.96 9.55
C VAL A 72 0.61 -0.50 9.55
N LEU A 73 0.88 0.73 9.97
CA LEU A 73 2.25 1.24 10.11
C LEU A 73 3.08 0.36 11.05
N ARG A 74 2.53 -0.01 12.21
CA ARG A 74 3.22 -0.86 13.19
C ARG A 74 3.51 -2.23 12.61
N ALA A 75 2.51 -2.89 12.02
CA ALA A 75 2.68 -4.21 11.42
C ALA A 75 3.71 -4.20 10.29
N ALA A 76 3.71 -3.16 9.45
CA ALA A 76 4.71 -2.98 8.41
C ALA A 76 6.11 -2.85 9.00
N LYS A 77 6.29 -2.02 10.04
CA LYS A 77 7.59 -1.79 10.69
C LYS A 77 8.09 -2.94 11.54
N GLU A 78 7.20 -3.75 12.10
CA GLU A 78 7.55 -5.00 12.79
C GLU A 78 8.03 -6.07 11.80
N LEU A 79 7.47 -6.11 10.59
CA LEU A 79 7.88 -7.04 9.55
C LEU A 79 9.18 -6.59 8.87
N ASP A 80 9.29 -5.30 8.56
CA ASP A 80 10.45 -4.68 7.94
C ASP A 80 10.55 -3.20 8.38
N ALA A 81 11.56 -2.89 9.19
CA ALA A 81 11.79 -1.55 9.71
C ALA A 81 12.06 -0.52 8.60
N GLU A 82 12.60 -0.94 7.46
CA GLU A 82 12.96 -0.08 6.33
C GLU A 82 11.81 0.10 5.33
N LEU A 83 10.76 -0.73 5.39
CA LEU A 83 9.62 -0.66 4.47
C LEU A 83 8.96 0.73 4.51
N PRO A 84 8.98 1.50 3.41
CA PRO A 84 8.36 2.81 3.37
C PRO A 84 6.85 2.72 3.60
N VAL A 85 6.32 3.63 4.41
CA VAL A 85 4.88 3.77 4.66
C VAL A 85 4.50 5.22 4.43
N ILE A 86 3.59 5.45 3.49
CA ILE A 86 2.97 6.75 3.25
C ILE A 86 1.56 6.69 3.83
N VAL A 87 1.28 7.62 4.75
CA VAL A 87 -0.04 7.78 5.33
C VAL A 87 -0.75 8.92 4.62
N MET A 88 -1.92 8.64 4.05
CA MET A 88 -2.80 9.64 3.48
C MET A 88 -3.74 10.15 4.56
N THR A 89 -3.96 11.46 4.59
CA THR A 89 -5.02 12.06 5.40
C THR A 89 -5.78 13.03 4.51
N ALA A 90 -7.11 12.97 4.56
CA ALA A 90 -7.95 14.00 3.98
C ALA A 90 -8.62 14.78 5.11
N PHE A 91 -8.26 16.06 5.25
CA PHE A 91 -9.06 17.01 6.01
C PHE A 91 -10.18 17.51 5.09
N GLY A 92 -11.41 17.20 5.47
CA GLY A 92 -12.64 17.59 4.81
C GLY A 92 -13.78 17.39 5.78
#